data_AF-A0A264Y5C0-F1
#
_entry.id   AF-A0A264Y5C0-F1
#
_cell.length_a   1.000
_cell.length_b   1.000
_cell.length_c   1.000
_cell.angle_alpha   90.00
_cell.angle_beta   90.00
_cell.angle_gamma   90.00
#
_symmetry.space_group_name_H-M   'P 1'
#
loop_
_entity.id
_entity.type
_entity.pdbx_description
1 polymer ?
#
loop_
_entity_poly.entity_id
_entity_poly.type
_entity_poly.pdbx_seq_one_letter_code
_entity_poly.pdbx_strand_id
1 'polypeptide(L)'
;MKKTQQSLMATYIASLAISGLTVVLFETELLPSGILKSGGSDEFVLTMVMELVSICAIPFMLRLFRFEAIRKKLVSAEALLRFGMTRLLALCLPMVINTILYYLYMNVAFGYLAIVLLLALTFIVPTKARCESEINK
;
A
#
# COMPACT_ATOMS: atom_id res chain seq x y z
N MET A 1 -7.24 -21.95 2.62
CA MET A 1 -7.02 -20.95 3.70
C MET A 1 -5.53 -20.68 3.95
N LYS A 2 -4.72 -21.63 4.47
CA LYS A 2 -3.30 -21.37 4.82
C LYS A 2 -2.45 -20.81 3.66
N LYS A 3 -2.52 -21.41 2.47
CA LYS A 3 -1.77 -20.94 1.28
C LYS A 3 -2.15 -19.51 0.86
N THR A 4 -3.45 -19.19 0.86
CA THR A 4 -3.98 -17.84 0.57
C THR A 4 -3.45 -16.79 1.54
N GLN A 5 -3.51 -17.10 2.84
CA GLN A 5 -3.04 -16.19 3.89
C GLN A 5 -1.52 -15.99 3.82
N GLN A 6 -0.76 -17.05 3.55
CA GLN A 6 0.69 -16.96 3.34
C GLN A 6 1.05 -16.06 2.15
N SER A 7 0.31 -16.17 1.04
CA SER A 7 0.53 -15.30 -0.13
C SER A 7 0.29 -13.83 0.21
N LEU A 8 -0.84 -13.50 0.85
CA LEU A 8 -1.16 -12.14 1.28
C LEU A 8 -0.13 -11.59 2.28
N MET A 9 0.29 -12.41 3.23
CA MET A 9 1.32 -12.03 4.20
C MET A 9 2.68 -11.82 3.53
N ALA A 10 3.06 -12.67 2.57
CA ALA A 10 4.29 -12.52 1.82
C ALA A 10 4.31 -11.19 1.05
N THR A 11 3.21 -10.83 0.37
CA THR A 11 3.10 -9.54 -0.31
C THR A 11 3.18 -8.37 0.66
N TYR A 12 2.51 -8.46 1.81
CA TYR A 12 2.56 -7.43 2.86
C TYR A 12 4.01 -7.20 3.34
N ILE A 13 4.69 -8.27 3.75
CA ILE A 13 6.07 -8.20 4.25
C ILE A 13 7.03 -7.76 3.14
N ALA A 14 6.86 -8.26 1.91
CA ALA A 14 7.70 -7.87 0.78
C ALA A 14 7.59 -6.37 0.50
N SER A 15 6.39 -5.79 0.51
CA SER A 15 6.23 -4.34 0.31
C SER A 15 6.88 -3.52 1.42
N LEU A 16 6.75 -3.95 2.69
CA LEU A 16 7.43 -3.29 3.80
C LEU A 16 8.96 -3.38 3.69
N ALA A 17 9.47 -4.56 3.33
CA ALA A 17 10.90 -4.79 3.14
C ALA A 17 11.43 -3.95 1.97
N ILE A 18 10.70 -3.84 0.87
CA ILE A 18 11.07 -3.00 -0.28
C ILE A 18 11.11 -1.52 0.15
N SER A 19 10.07 -1.01 0.81
CA SER A 19 10.08 0.39 1.31
C SER A 19 11.22 0.65 2.29
N GLY A 20 11.46 -0.26 3.24
CA GLY A 20 12.55 -0.14 4.20
C GLY A 20 13.93 -0.21 3.52
N LEU A 21 14.10 -1.10 2.54
CA LEU A 21 15.33 -1.19 1.77
C LEU A 21 15.56 0.09 0.95
N THR A 22 14.52 0.65 0.32
CA THR A 22 14.60 1.93 -0.38
C THR A 22 15.14 3.02 0.54
N VAL A 23 14.56 3.17 1.74
CA VAL A 23 15.02 4.13 2.75
C VAL A 23 16.51 3.90 3.06
N VAL A 24 16.90 2.67 3.39
CA VAL A 24 18.31 2.36 3.70
C VAL A 24 19.24 2.71 2.54
N LEU A 25 18.88 2.37 1.29
CA LEU A 25 19.73 2.63 0.12
C LEU A 25 19.94 4.13 -0.13
N PHE A 26 18.92 4.96 0.09
CA PHE A 26 19.07 6.41 -0.06
C PHE A 26 19.79 7.05 1.13
N GLU A 27 19.49 6.65 2.37
CA GLU A 27 20.14 7.20 3.59
C GLU A 27 21.62 6.80 3.71
N THR A 28 22.01 5.66 3.12
CA THR A 28 23.42 5.23 3.06
C THR A 28 24.17 5.85 1.87
N GLU A 29 23.54 6.77 1.14
CA GLU A 29 24.09 7.43 -0.05
C GLU A 29 24.54 6.43 -1.14
N LEU A 30 24.01 5.20 -1.10
CA LEU A 30 24.22 4.18 -2.13
C LEU A 30 23.46 4.55 -3.42
N LEU A 31 22.37 5.32 -3.30
CA LEU A 31 21.63 5.91 -4.41
C LEU A 31 21.57 7.43 -4.27
N PRO A 32 21.77 8.18 -5.37
CA PRO A 32 21.69 9.64 -5.34
C PRO A 32 20.25 10.09 -5.15
N SER A 33 20.03 10.96 -4.17
CA SER A 33 18.73 11.56 -3.86
C SER A 33 18.53 12.88 -4.61
N GLY A 34 17.27 13.31 -4.78
CA GLY A 34 16.94 14.60 -5.40
C GLY A 34 17.23 14.71 -6.90
N ILE A 35 17.46 13.60 -7.59
CA ILE A 35 17.80 13.61 -9.03
C ILE A 35 16.70 14.18 -9.93
N LEU A 36 15.44 14.17 -9.48
CA LEU A 36 14.29 14.73 -10.20
C LEU A 36 13.81 16.06 -9.60
N LYS A 37 14.57 16.66 -8.68
CA LYS A 37 14.22 17.92 -8.05
C LYS A 37 14.38 19.08 -9.04
N SER A 38 13.37 19.30 -9.86
CA SER A 38 13.33 20.36 -10.87
C SER A 38 12.53 21.59 -10.42
N GLY A 39 11.68 21.46 -9.39
CA GLY A 39 10.70 22.49 -9.01
C GLY A 39 9.66 22.76 -10.11
N GLY A 40 9.54 21.85 -11.08
CA GLY A 40 8.70 21.98 -12.27
C GLY A 40 7.25 21.55 -12.04
N SER A 41 6.47 21.69 -13.12
CA SER A 41 5.06 21.26 -13.16
C SER A 41 4.89 19.76 -12.92
N ASP A 42 5.91 18.95 -13.26
CA ASP A 42 5.90 17.50 -13.09
C ASP A 42 5.82 17.07 -11.62
N GLU A 43 6.60 17.71 -10.74
CA GLU A 43 6.55 17.46 -9.30
C GLU A 43 5.17 17.78 -8.72
N PHE A 44 4.59 18.92 -9.13
CA PHE A 44 3.27 19.35 -8.68
C PHE A 44 2.16 18.39 -9.12
N VAL A 45 2.12 18.05 -10.41
CA VAL A 45 1.11 17.14 -10.97
C VAL A 45 1.22 15.77 -10.33
N LEU A 46 2.44 15.25 -10.16
CA LEU A 46 2.66 13.94 -9.57
C LEU A 46 2.26 13.91 -8.09
N THR A 47 2.57 14.97 -7.33
CA THR A 47 2.15 15.11 -5.93
C THR A 47 0.63 15.10 -5.83
N MET A 48 -0.06 15.91 -6.63
CA MET A 48 -1.52 15.97 -6.66
C MET A 48 -2.17 14.62 -6.97
N VAL A 49 -1.65 13.91 -7.99
CA VAL A 49 -2.16 12.57 -8.35
C VAL A 49 -1.96 11.59 -7.20
N MET A 50 -0.78 11.55 -6.60
CA MET A 50 -0.48 10.63 -5.51
C MET A 50 -1.27 10.94 -4.24
N GLU A 51 -1.54 12.22 -3.95
CA GLU A 51 -2.45 12.63 -2.87
C GLU A 51 -3.85 12.08 -3.10
N LEU A 52 -4.43 12.31 -4.28
CA LEU A 52 -5.77 11.82 -4.62
C LEU A 52 -5.85 10.29 -4.56
N VAL A 53 -4.85 9.60 -5.10
CA VAL A 53 -4.76 8.13 -5.05
C VAL A 53 -4.72 7.64 -3.60
N SER A 54 -3.86 8.23 -2.76
CA SER A 54 -3.68 7.79 -1.37
C SER A 54 -4.93 8.08 -0.53
N ILE A 55 -5.49 9.28 -0.65
CA ILE A 55 -6.70 9.71 0.09
C ILE A 55 -7.91 8.87 -0.33
N CYS A 56 -8.07 8.53 -1.61
CA CYS A 56 -9.17 7.69 -2.07
C CYS A 56 -8.98 6.21 -1.71
N ALA A 57 -7.74 5.71 -1.79
CA ALA A 57 -7.43 4.30 -1.56
C ALA A 57 -7.70 3.89 -0.10
N ILE A 58 -7.36 4.73 0.89
CA ILE A 58 -7.51 4.41 2.31
C ILE A 58 -8.98 4.09 2.69
N PRO A 59 -9.97 4.99 2.55
CA PRO A 59 -11.34 4.73 2.95
C PRO A 59 -11.96 3.62 2.11
N PHE A 60 -11.63 3.55 0.82
CA PHE A 60 -12.14 2.52 -0.09
C PHE A 60 -11.69 1.13 0.33
N MET A 61 -10.39 0.96 0.59
CA MET A 61 -9.81 -0.33 0.96
C MET A 61 -10.13 -0.77 2.38
N LEU A 62 -10.29 0.19 3.32
CA LEU A 62 -10.78 -0.12 4.67
C LEU A 62 -12.26 -0.50 4.70
N ARG A 63 -13.07 -0.06 3.72
CA ARG A 63 -14.51 -0.38 3.62
C ARG A 63 -14.84 -1.46 2.60
N LEU A 64 -13.86 -1.97 1.84
CA LEU A 64 -14.08 -2.90 0.73
C LEU A 64 -14.93 -4.13 1.11
N PHE A 65 -14.68 -4.74 2.28
CA PHE A 65 -15.42 -5.92 2.75
C PHE A 65 -16.76 -5.59 3.41
N ARG A 66 -17.11 -4.31 3.59
CA ARG A 66 -18.44 -3.91 4.09
C ARG A 66 -19.49 -3.88 2.98
N PHE A 67 -19.09 -3.77 1.71
CA PHE A 67 -20.03 -3.76 0.58
C PHE A 67 -20.70 -5.12 0.41
N GLU A 68 -22.03 -5.14 0.41
CA GLU A 68 -22.81 -6.38 0.25
C GLU A 68 -22.51 -7.11 -1.05
N ALA A 69 -22.20 -6.37 -2.13
CA ALA A 69 -21.83 -6.95 -3.42
C ALA A 69 -20.54 -7.78 -3.35
N ILE A 70 -19.58 -7.36 -2.52
CA ILE A 70 -18.31 -8.06 -2.31
C ILE A 70 -18.50 -9.20 -1.31
N ARG A 71 -19.30 -8.98 -0.25
CA ARG A 71 -19.67 -10.01 0.72
C ARG A 71 -20.36 -11.21 0.05
N LYS A 72 -21.31 -10.97 -0.84
CA LYS A 72 -21.99 -12.03 -1.62
C LYS A 72 -21.05 -12.82 -2.52
N LYS A 73 -19.89 -12.26 -2.89
CA LYS A 73 -18.86 -12.94 -3.69
C LYS A 73 -17.76 -13.59 -2.83
N LEU A 74 -17.73 -13.34 -1.52
CA LEU A 74 -16.77 -13.92 -0.57
C LEU A 74 -17.13 -15.35 -0.12
N VAL A 75 -17.58 -16.17 -1.06
CA VAL A 75 -18.05 -17.54 -0.77
C VAL A 75 -16.90 -18.56 -0.79
N SER A 76 -15.74 -18.19 -1.33
CA SER A 76 -14.58 -19.07 -1.52
C SER A 76 -13.27 -18.43 -1.08
N ALA A 77 -12.34 -19.27 -0.63
CA ALA A 77 -10.97 -18.87 -0.29
C ALA A 77 -10.21 -18.23 -1.46
N GLU A 78 -10.61 -18.52 -2.71
CA GLU A 78 -10.02 -17.90 -3.89
C GLU A 78 -10.54 -16.47 -4.11
N ALA A 79 -11.82 -16.22 -3.83
CA ALA A 79 -12.38 -14.87 -3.86
C ALA A 79 -11.75 -14.00 -2.77
N LEU A 80 -11.54 -14.54 -1.56
CA LEU A 80 -10.80 -13.85 -0.51
C LEU A 80 -9.38 -13.47 -0.97
N LEU A 81 -8.68 -14.38 -1.66
CA LEU A 81 -7.35 -14.09 -2.20
C LEU A 81 -7.43 -12.91 -3.16
N ARG A 82 -8.32 -12.95 -4.15
CA ARG A 82 -8.44 -11.89 -5.16
C ARG A 82 -8.74 -10.53 -4.52
N PHE A 83 -9.82 -10.41 -3.73
CA PHE A 83 -10.20 -9.14 -3.11
C PHE A 83 -9.20 -8.67 -2.05
N GLY A 84 -8.65 -9.60 -1.26
CA GLY A 84 -7.62 -9.30 -0.26
C GLY A 84 -6.34 -8.80 -0.91
N MET A 85 -5.93 -9.38 -2.04
CA MET A 85 -4.75 -8.99 -2.80
C MET A 85 -4.96 -7.63 -3.45
N THR A 86 -6.12 -7.38 -4.06
CA THR A 86 -6.46 -6.06 -4.61
C THR A 86 -6.42 -4.99 -3.52
N ARG A 87 -7.01 -5.27 -2.35
CA ARG A 87 -6.98 -4.37 -1.18
C ARG A 87 -5.54 -4.05 -0.77
N LEU A 88 -4.72 -5.10 -0.66
CA LEU A 88 -3.35 -4.99 -0.20
C LEU A 88 -2.49 -4.22 -1.19
N LEU A 89 -2.55 -4.58 -2.48
CA LEU A 89 -1.77 -3.91 -3.53
C LEU A 89 -2.15 -2.45 -3.70
N ALA A 90 -3.42 -2.09 -3.58
CA ALA A 90 -3.84 -0.70 -3.68
C ALA A 90 -3.35 0.21 -2.54
N LEU A 91 -2.88 -0.35 -1.43
CA LEU A 91 -2.26 0.41 -0.34
C LEU A 91 -0.73 0.27 -0.35
N CYS A 92 -0.23 -0.94 -0.60
CA CYS A 92 1.20 -1.20 -0.67
C CYS A 92 1.87 -0.51 -1.86
N LEU A 93 1.28 -0.53 -3.06
CA LEU A 93 1.90 0.07 -4.25
C LEU A 93 2.06 1.59 -4.06
N PRO A 94 1.02 2.37 -3.69
CA PRO A 94 1.20 3.79 -3.46
C PRO A 94 2.18 4.08 -2.32
N MET A 95 2.24 3.24 -1.28
CA MET A 95 3.21 3.41 -0.20
C MET A 95 4.66 3.28 -0.71
N VAL A 96 4.97 2.22 -1.46
CA VAL A 96 6.30 2.01 -2.04
C VAL A 96 6.65 3.14 -2.99
N ILE A 97 5.73 3.50 -3.89
CA ILE A 97 5.93 4.56 -4.88
C ILE A 97 6.18 5.89 -4.17
N ASN A 98 5.36 6.27 -3.19
CA ASN A 98 5.55 7.50 -2.42
C ASN A 98 6.88 7.51 -1.65
N THR A 99 7.34 6.35 -1.15
CA THR A 99 8.66 6.25 -0.50
C THR A 99 9.78 6.57 -1.50
N ILE A 100 9.70 6.03 -2.72
CA ILE A 100 10.69 6.30 -3.78
C ILE A 100 10.60 7.76 -4.22
N LEU A 101 9.41 8.28 -4.49
CA LEU A 101 9.19 9.65 -4.93
C LEU A 101 9.66 10.68 -3.91
N TYR A 102 9.51 10.39 -2.61
CA TYR A 102 10.09 11.20 -1.55
C TYR A 102 11.59 11.41 -1.77
N TYR A 103 12.37 10.35 -2.00
CA TYR A 103 13.81 10.48 -2.22
C TYR A 103 14.18 11.05 -3.60
N LEU A 104 13.39 10.77 -4.64
CA LEU A 104 13.67 11.28 -5.99
C LEU A 104 13.45 12.80 -6.11
N TYR A 105 12.39 13.32 -5.49
CA TYR A 105 12.04 14.74 -5.54
C TYR A 105 12.50 15.51 -4.29
N MET A 106 12.82 14.82 -3.20
CA MET A 106 13.02 15.40 -1.86
C MET A 106 11.83 16.24 -1.39
N ASN A 107 10.62 15.79 -1.74
CA ASN A 107 9.37 16.46 -1.36
C ASN A 107 8.69 15.71 -0.21
N VAL A 108 8.57 16.41 0.92
CA VAL A 108 8.00 15.88 2.17
C VAL A 108 6.56 15.40 2.03
N ALA A 109 5.79 15.91 1.06
CA ALA A 109 4.42 15.47 0.81
C ALA A 109 4.35 13.97 0.51
N PHE A 110 5.22 13.46 -0.38
CA PHE A 110 5.29 12.03 -0.67
C PHE A 110 5.67 11.21 0.58
N GLY A 111 6.59 11.71 1.39
CA GLY A 111 6.99 11.07 2.64
C GLY A 111 5.81 10.92 3.62
N TYR A 112 5.04 11.98 3.81
CA TYR A 112 3.84 11.94 4.66
C TYR A 112 2.78 10.97 4.12
N LEU A 113 2.54 10.96 2.81
CA LEU A 113 1.61 10.00 2.19
C LEU A 113 2.06 8.55 2.41
N ALA A 114 3.35 8.25 2.25
CA ALA A 114 3.90 6.92 2.52
C ALA A 114 3.67 6.49 3.97
N ILE A 115 3.92 7.38 4.94
CA ILE A 115 3.71 7.11 6.37
C ILE A 115 2.22 6.87 6.66
N VAL A 116 1.32 7.70 6.15
CA VAL A 116 -0.12 7.53 6.37
C VAL A 116 -0.62 6.20 5.78
N LEU A 117 -0.13 5.80 4.61
CA LEU A 117 -0.45 4.50 4.01
C LEU A 117 0.14 3.32 4.83
N LEU A 118 1.36 3.47 5.35
CA LEU A 118 1.96 2.49 6.25
C LEU A 118 1.14 2.30 7.53
N LEU A 119 0.64 3.40 8.12
CA LEU A 119 -0.27 3.34 9.26
C LEU A 119 -1.60 2.67 8.87
N ALA A 120 -2.16 3.00 7.71
CA ALA A 120 -3.37 2.36 7.20
C ALA A 120 -3.20 0.84 7.02
N LEU A 121 -2.01 0.38 6.61
CA LEU A 121 -1.67 -1.04 6.45
C LEU A 121 -1.75 -1.83 7.77
N THR A 122 -1.48 -1.21 8.91
CA THR A 122 -1.63 -1.87 10.23
C THR A 122 -3.08 -2.30 10.51
N PHE A 123 -4.07 -1.59 9.95
CA PHE A 123 -5.48 -1.93 10.09
C PHE A 123 -5.94 -3.05 9.16
N ILE A 124 -5.08 -3.59 8.29
CA ILE A 124 -5.44 -4.64 7.31
C ILE A 124 -4.43 -5.80 7.27
N VAL A 125 -3.66 -6.00 8.34
CA VAL A 125 -2.68 -7.11 8.43
C VAL A 125 -3.38 -8.46 8.18
N PRO A 126 -2.88 -9.29 7.26
CA PRO A 126 -3.49 -10.57 6.88
C PRO A 126 -3.18 -11.67 7.92
N THR A 127 -3.74 -11.52 9.12
CA THR A 127 -3.67 -12.55 10.17
C THR A 127 -4.70 -13.65 9.92
N LYS A 128 -4.40 -14.88 10.36
CA LYS A 128 -5.31 -16.04 10.19
C LYS A 128 -6.70 -15.78 10.77
N ALA A 129 -6.75 -15.27 12.00
CA ALA A 129 -7.99 -14.92 12.69
C ALA A 129 -8.84 -13.91 11.88
N ARG A 130 -8.20 -12.93 11.23
CA ARG A 130 -8.91 -11.96 10.39
C ARG A 130 -9.42 -12.56 9.10
N CYS A 131 -8.61 -13.33 8.39
CA CYS A 131 -9.05 -14.01 7.17
C CYS A 131 -10.25 -14.95 7.43
N GLU A 132 -10.25 -15.66 8.55
CA GLU A 132 -11.37 -16.50 8.97
C GLU A 132 -12.61 -15.66 9.32
N SER A 133 -12.43 -14.53 10.03
CA SER A 133 -13.53 -13.61 10.35
C SER A 133 -14.13 -12.90 9.13
N GLU A 134 -13.36 -12.70 8.07
CA GLU A 134 -13.81 -12.04 6.83
C GLU A 134 -14.60 -13.00 5.93
N ILE A 135 -14.39 -14.32 6.04
CA ILE A 135 -15.15 -15.35 5.31
C ILE A 135 -16.43 -15.75 6.04
N ASN A 136 -16.41 -15.79 7.37
CA ASN A 136 -17.54 -16.25 8.19
C ASN A 136 -18.55 -15.13 8.54
N LYS A 137 -18.49 -13.96 7.87
CA LYS A 137 -19.31 -12.76 8.12
C LYS A 137 -20.22 -12.42 6.96
#